data_AF-A0A7X5X3G8-F1
#
_entry.id   AF-A0A7X5X3G8-F1
#
_cell.length_a   1.000
_cell.length_b   1.000
_cell.length_c   1.000
_cell.angle_alpha   90.00
_cell.angle_beta   90.00
_cell.angle_gamma   90.00
#
_symmetry.space_group_name_H-M   'P 1'
#
loop_
_entity.id
_entity.type
_entity.pdbx_description
1 polymer ?
#
loop_
_entity_poly.entity_id
_entity_poly.type
_entity_poly.pdbx_seq_one_letter_code
_entity_poly.pdbx_strand_id
1 'polypeptide(L)'
;MDPVTAGALVTAVNAAASGAGGEAGRRALESFGALVRRVLRRGEGEPAGEPEPVAIPYDDGDRLRQLADLLVERARRDPEFGRDLAAWMREHGEPAGAAGTVHNSVSGDARITGPVIQGRDFHGPINFG
;
A
#
# COMPACT_ATOMS: atom_id res chain seq x y z
N MET A 1 -18.24 -13.22 -0.07
CA MET A 1 -17.45 -12.12 -0.67
C MET A 1 -17.59 -10.95 0.28
N ASP A 2 -16.59 -10.66 1.09
CA ASP A 2 -16.64 -9.42 1.87
C ASP A 2 -16.77 -8.24 0.90
N PRO A 3 -17.77 -7.37 1.07
CA PRO A 3 -17.95 -6.25 0.18
C PRO A 3 -16.71 -5.35 0.25
N VAL A 4 -16.21 -4.91 -0.90
CA VAL A 4 -15.19 -3.86 -0.94
C VAL A 4 -15.82 -2.61 -0.33
N THR A 5 -15.35 -2.22 0.85
CA THR A 5 -15.78 -1.02 1.55
C THR A 5 -14.70 0.04 1.48
N ALA A 6 -15.09 1.32 1.51
CA ALA A 6 -14.12 2.42 1.57
C ALA A 6 -13.27 2.31 2.84
N GLY A 7 -13.87 1.83 3.94
CA GLY A 7 -13.23 1.36 5.17
C GLY A 7 -11.97 0.56 4.91
N ALA A 8 -12.18 -0.64 4.40
CA ALA A 8 -11.14 -1.62 4.14
C ALA A 8 -10.15 -1.17 3.06
N LEU A 9 -10.60 -0.41 2.05
CA LEU A 9 -9.72 0.10 1.00
C LEU A 9 -8.70 1.12 1.53
N VAL A 10 -9.14 2.06 2.39
CA VAL A 10 -8.22 3.00 3.05
C VAL A 10 -7.21 2.25 3.90
N THR A 11 -7.64 1.24 4.67
CA THR A 11 -6.73 0.39 5.45
C THR A 11 -5.72 -0.32 4.56
N ALA A 12 -6.15 -0.88 3.43
CA ALA A 12 -5.28 -1.58 2.50
C ALA A 12 -4.24 -0.65 1.84
N VAL A 13 -4.65 0.56 1.42
CA VAL A 13 -3.72 1.56 0.86
C VAL A 13 -2.71 2.03 1.90
N ASN A 14 -3.14 2.26 3.14
CA ASN A 14 -2.24 2.62 4.24
C ASN A 14 -1.28 1.48 4.60
N ALA A 15 -1.74 0.22 4.55
CA ALA A 15 -0.88 -0.95 4.73
C ALA A 15 0.17 -1.05 3.61
N ALA A 16 -0.22 -0.83 2.35
CA ALA A 16 0.70 -0.81 1.21
C ALA A 16 1.72 0.35 1.31
N ALA A 17 1.29 1.53 1.77
CA ALA A 17 2.15 2.69 1.97
C ALA A 17 3.12 2.52 3.17
N SER A 18 2.71 1.78 4.20
CA SER A 18 3.50 1.52 5.42
C SER A 18 4.28 0.20 5.41
N GLY A 19 4.03 -0.69 4.44
CA GLY A 19 4.50 -2.08 4.37
C GLY A 19 6.00 -2.29 4.11
N ALA A 20 6.85 -1.53 4.79
CA ALA A 20 8.29 -1.35 4.59
C ALA A 20 8.59 -0.42 3.40
N GLY A 21 9.33 0.67 3.66
CA GLY A 21 9.78 1.67 2.68
C GLY A 21 10.74 1.09 1.64
N GLY A 22 10.26 0.13 0.87
CA GLY A 22 10.97 -0.65 -0.11
C GLY A 22 10.11 -0.93 -1.34
N GLU A 23 10.73 -1.60 -2.29
CA GLU A 23 10.23 -1.80 -3.65
C GLU A 23 8.85 -2.48 -3.73
N ALA A 24 8.48 -3.30 -2.75
CA ALA A 24 7.19 -3.99 -2.72
C ALA A 24 6.01 -3.03 -2.46
N GLY A 25 6.14 -2.11 -1.49
CA GLY A 25 5.13 -1.07 -1.23
C GLY A 25 5.00 -0.10 -2.42
N ARG A 26 6.13 0.27 -3.04
CA ARG A 26 6.14 1.07 -4.27
C ARG A 26 5.37 0.38 -5.40
N ARG A 27 5.63 -0.90 -5.66
CA ARG A 27 4.92 -1.68 -6.69
C ARG A 27 3.42 -1.83 -6.39
N ALA A 28 3.05 -2.00 -5.12
CA ALA A 28 1.65 -2.05 -4.71
C ALA A 28 0.92 -0.71 -4.94
N LEU A 29 1.58 0.41 -4.65
CA LEU A 29 1.03 1.75 -4.93
C LEU A 29 0.99 2.06 -6.43
N GLU A 30 1.97 1.60 -7.21
CA GLU A 30 1.96 1.71 -8.68
C GLU A 30 0.82 0.91 -9.31
N SER A 31 0.60 -0.33 -8.87
CA SER A 31 -0.51 -1.16 -9.34
C SER A 31 -1.86 -0.56 -8.94
N PHE A 32 -1.97 0.01 -7.74
CA PHE A 32 -3.16 0.75 -7.31
C PHE A 32 -3.38 2.00 -8.17
N GLY A 33 -2.34 2.79 -8.45
CA GLY A 33 -2.41 3.96 -9.32
C GLY A 33 -2.85 3.61 -10.75
N ALA A 34 -2.50 2.43 -11.25
CA ALA A 34 -3.02 1.93 -12.54
C ALA A 34 -4.53 1.65 -12.49
N LEU A 35 -5.04 1.08 -11.40
CA LEU A 35 -6.47 0.88 -11.19
C LEU A 35 -7.22 2.22 -11.10
N VAL A 36 -6.69 3.20 -10.36
CA VAL A 36 -7.29 4.55 -10.25
C VAL A 36 -7.33 5.24 -11.61
N ARG A 37 -6.24 5.21 -12.38
CA ARG A 37 -6.20 5.78 -13.75
C ARG A 37 -7.24 5.16 -14.67
N ARG A 38 -7.40 3.84 -14.63
CA ARG A 38 -8.41 3.14 -15.43
C ARG A 38 -9.82 3.66 -15.13
N VAL A 39 -10.10 4.04 -13.89
CA VAL A 39 -11.39 4.64 -13.50
C VAL A 39 -11.52 6.07 -13.99
N LEU A 40 -10.51 6.92 -13.75
CA LEU A 40 -10.52 8.33 -14.14
C LEU A 40 -10.65 8.50 -15.67
N ARG A 41 -9.88 7.75 -16.46
CA ARG A 41 -9.95 7.79 -17.94
C ARG A 41 -11.31 7.37 -18.49
N ARG A 42 -11.99 6.43 -17.81
CA ARG A 42 -13.32 5.96 -18.23
C ARG A 42 -14.42 6.97 -17.88
N GLY A 43 -14.14 7.93 -16.99
CA GLY A 43 -15.04 9.03 -16.64
C GLY A 43 -14.93 10.26 -17.54
N GLU A 44 -13.75 10.54 -18.10
CA GLU A 44 -13.49 11.82 -18.80
C GLU A 44 -13.48 11.75 -20.33
N GLY A 45 -13.52 10.56 -20.95
CA GLY A 45 -13.63 10.45 -22.42
C GLY A 45 -12.44 11.06 -23.18
N GLU A 46 -11.33 11.32 -22.51
CA GLU A 46 -10.14 11.93 -23.10
C GLU A 46 -9.25 10.91 -23.84
N PRO A 47 -8.58 11.32 -24.93
CA PRO A 47 -7.73 10.45 -25.73
C PRO A 47 -6.51 9.97 -24.93
N ALA A 48 -5.98 8.81 -25.33
CA ALA A 48 -4.91 8.12 -24.63
C ALA A 48 -3.56 8.85 -24.75
N GLY A 49 -3.35 9.91 -23.96
CA GLY A 49 -2.04 10.53 -23.73
C GLY A 49 -1.14 9.68 -22.83
N GLU A 50 0.15 10.03 -22.80
CA GLU A 50 1.18 9.39 -21.97
C GLU A 50 0.76 9.31 -20.49
N PRO A 51 1.14 8.24 -19.77
CA PRO A 51 0.62 7.98 -18.43
C PRO A 51 1.20 8.97 -17.41
N GLU A 52 0.48 10.05 -17.11
CA GLU A 52 0.81 10.86 -15.94
C GLU A 52 0.72 10.02 -14.65
N PRO A 53 1.63 10.20 -13.68
CA PRO A 53 1.52 9.58 -12.37
C PRO A 53 0.29 10.13 -11.64
N VAL A 54 -0.65 9.27 -11.27
CA VAL A 54 -1.73 9.69 -10.36
C VAL A 54 -1.14 9.80 -8.96
N ALA A 55 -1.14 11.00 -8.41
CA ALA A 55 -0.79 11.25 -7.02
C ALA A 55 -1.91 10.73 -6.12
N ILE A 56 -1.67 9.58 -5.48
CA ILE A 56 -2.58 9.05 -4.45
C ILE A 56 -2.37 9.88 -3.18
N PRO A 57 -3.41 10.50 -2.60
CA PRO A 57 -3.29 11.39 -1.45
C PRO A 57 -3.20 10.59 -0.14
N TYR A 58 -2.18 9.75 0.02
CA TYR A 58 -2.02 8.89 1.21
C TYR A 58 -1.66 9.67 2.49
N ASP A 59 -1.18 10.90 2.35
CA ASP A 59 -0.88 11.86 3.42
C ASP A 59 -2.11 12.64 3.91
N ASP A 60 -3.20 12.65 3.14
CA ASP A 60 -4.46 13.30 3.45
C ASP A 60 -5.58 12.24 3.57
N GLY A 61 -5.87 11.84 4.81
CA GLY A 61 -6.85 10.79 5.12
C GLY A 61 -8.26 11.09 4.61
N ASP A 62 -8.67 12.35 4.57
CA ASP A 62 -9.99 12.76 4.09
C ASP A 62 -10.08 12.64 2.56
N ARG A 63 -9.03 13.06 1.85
CA ARG A 63 -8.94 12.86 0.39
C ARG A 63 -8.84 11.39 0.02
N LEU A 64 -8.08 10.60 0.78
CA LEU A 64 -7.97 9.16 0.56
C LEU A 64 -9.32 8.45 0.76
N ARG A 65 -10.10 8.86 1.78
CA ARG A 65 -11.47 8.37 2.00
C ARG A 65 -12.38 8.72 0.82
N GLN A 66 -12.37 9.97 0.35
CA GLN A 66 -13.18 10.39 -0.80
C GLN A 66 -12.83 9.59 -2.07
N LEU A 67 -11.54 9.37 -2.32
CA LEU A 67 -11.09 8.51 -3.42
C LEU A 67 -11.60 7.08 -3.24
N ALA A 68 -11.50 6.52 -2.04
CA ALA A 68 -11.97 5.18 -1.75
C ALA A 68 -13.49 5.03 -1.97
N ASP A 69 -14.29 6.02 -1.57
CA ASP A 69 -15.73 6.05 -1.82
C ASP A 69 -16.06 6.05 -3.32
N LEU A 70 -15.36 6.88 -4.11
CA LEU A 70 -15.52 6.91 -5.56
C LEU A 70 -15.20 5.55 -6.20
N LEU A 71 -14.12 4.91 -5.79
CA LEU A 71 -13.71 3.60 -6.32
C LEU A 71 -14.71 2.49 -5.95
N VAL A 72 -15.26 2.52 -4.73
CA VAL A 72 -16.32 1.59 -4.29
C VAL A 72 -17.58 1.77 -5.11
N GLU A 73 -18.02 3.02 -5.34
CA GLU A 73 -19.17 3.30 -6.20
C GLU A 73 -18.93 2.85 -7.64
N ARG A 74 -17.70 3.01 -8.15
CA ARG A 74 -17.34 2.51 -9.47
C ARG A 74 -17.35 0.98 -9.53
N ALA A 75 -16.83 0.30 -8.51
CA ALA A 75 -16.86 -1.16 -8.40
C ALA A 75 -18.28 -1.74 -8.41
N ARG A 76 -19.26 -1.01 -7.89
CA ARG A 76 -20.69 -1.39 -7.96
C ARG A 76 -21.24 -1.29 -9.40
N ARG A 77 -20.79 -0.30 -10.16
CA ARG A 77 -21.22 -0.06 -11.56
C ARG A 77 -20.43 -0.85 -12.59
N ASP A 78 -19.29 -1.40 -12.20
CA ASP A 78 -18.32 -2.10 -13.06
C ASP A 78 -17.82 -3.37 -12.35
N PRO A 79 -18.50 -4.51 -12.55
CA PRO A 79 -18.19 -5.75 -11.84
C PRO A 79 -16.81 -6.33 -12.15
N GLU A 80 -16.20 -5.96 -13.28
CA GLU A 80 -14.83 -6.35 -13.60
C GLU A 80 -13.85 -5.53 -12.76
N PHE A 81 -14.02 -4.21 -12.75
CA PHE A 81 -13.22 -3.34 -11.89
C PHE A 81 -13.34 -3.72 -10.40
N GLY A 82 -14.55 -4.06 -9.94
CA GLY A 82 -14.76 -4.52 -8.56
C GLY A 82 -14.00 -5.80 -8.22
N ARG A 83 -13.83 -6.73 -9.18
CA ARG A 83 -13.02 -7.95 -9.00
C ARG A 83 -11.54 -7.62 -8.92
N ASP A 84 -11.05 -6.73 -9.80
CA ASP A 84 -9.66 -6.30 -9.82
C ASP A 84 -9.28 -5.57 -8.52
N LEU A 85 -10.15 -4.67 -8.04
CA LEU A 85 -9.95 -3.94 -6.78
C LEU A 85 -9.95 -4.88 -5.57
N ALA A 86 -10.88 -5.84 -5.53
CA ALA A 86 -10.91 -6.84 -4.46
C ALA A 86 -9.69 -7.77 -4.48
N ALA A 87 -9.16 -8.11 -5.67
CA ALA A 87 -7.94 -8.90 -5.80
C ALA A 87 -6.73 -8.13 -5.27
N TRP A 88 -6.59 -6.87 -5.67
CA TRP A 88 -5.52 -5.99 -5.17
C TRP A 88 -5.54 -5.88 -3.64
N MET A 89 -6.72 -5.70 -3.02
CA MET A 89 -6.85 -5.62 -1.57
C MET A 89 -6.45 -6.92 -0.86
N ARG A 90 -6.70 -8.09 -1.44
CA ARG A 90 -6.25 -9.37 -0.85
C ARG A 90 -4.75 -9.58 -0.98
N GLU A 91 -4.16 -9.10 -2.07
CA GLU A 91 -2.74 -9.27 -2.36
C GLU A 91 -1.86 -8.28 -1.56
N HIS A 92 -2.36 -7.07 -1.31
CA HIS A 92 -1.58 -5.97 -0.75
C HIS A 92 -2.17 -5.32 0.51
N GLY A 93 -3.42 -5.63 0.87
CA GLY A 93 -4.14 -4.96 1.94
C GLY A 93 -4.09 -5.62 3.31
N GLU A 94 -3.59 -6.85 3.39
CA GLU A 94 -3.32 -7.51 4.67
C GLU A 94 -2.01 -6.94 5.25
N PRO A 95 -2.02 -6.40 6.49
CA PRO A 95 -0.78 -6.11 7.17
C PRO A 95 0.03 -7.41 7.27
N ALA A 96 1.33 -7.34 7.02
CA ALA A 96 2.29 -8.45 7.08
C ALA A 96 2.46 -9.09 8.49
N GLY A 97 1.43 -9.01 9.35
CA GLY A 97 1.38 -9.46 10.74
C GLY A 97 0.80 -10.86 10.96
N ALA A 98 0.38 -11.60 9.93
CA ALA A 98 0.01 -13.01 10.09
C ALA A 98 1.22 -13.96 10.10
N ALA A 99 2.44 -13.48 9.79
CA ALA A 99 3.66 -14.28 9.89
C ALA A 99 4.92 -13.44 10.23
N GLY A 100 5.13 -13.17 11.53
CA GLY A 100 6.47 -13.14 12.14
C GLY A 100 7.48 -12.08 11.69
N THR A 101 7.10 -10.81 11.54
CA THR A 101 8.07 -9.73 11.24
C THR A 101 8.44 -8.94 12.50
N VAL A 102 9.74 -8.86 12.83
CA VAL A 102 10.28 -8.03 13.92
C VAL A 102 10.46 -6.59 13.44
N HIS A 103 10.01 -5.63 14.26
CA HIS A 103 10.20 -4.21 14.01
C HIS A 103 11.40 -3.69 14.81
N ASN A 104 12.43 -3.21 14.11
CA ASN A 104 13.60 -2.57 14.70
C ASN A 104 13.77 -1.19 14.06
N SER A 105 13.76 -0.13 14.86
CA SER A 105 13.89 1.25 14.41
C SER A 105 15.02 1.94 15.15
N VAL A 106 15.91 2.61 14.40
CA VAL A 106 16.87 3.58 14.91
C VAL A 106 16.56 4.89 14.22
N SER A 107 16.07 5.88 14.97
CA SER A 107 15.64 7.17 14.42
C SER A 107 15.96 8.33 15.38
N GLY A 108 16.13 9.55 14.83
CA GLY A 108 16.62 10.76 15.52
C GLY A 108 18.10 11.08 15.22
N ASP A 109 18.70 12.02 15.96
CA ASP A 109 20.16 12.34 15.93
C ASP A 109 21.03 11.28 16.64
N ALA A 110 20.74 9.99 16.41
CA ALA A 110 21.39 8.89 17.11
C ALA A 110 22.90 8.84 16.78
N ARG A 111 23.75 9.30 17.73
CA ARG A 111 25.21 9.17 17.62
C ARG A 111 25.65 7.82 18.13
N ILE A 112 25.78 6.86 17.22
CA ILE A 112 26.24 5.51 17.52
C ILE A 112 27.76 5.49 17.41
N THR A 113 28.46 5.26 18.52
CA THR A 113 29.90 4.98 18.55
C THR A 113 30.11 3.51 18.92
N GLY A 114 29.97 2.63 17.93
CA GLY A 114 30.11 1.18 18.03
C GLY A 114 29.22 0.41 17.04
N PRO A 115 29.38 -0.91 16.86
CA PRO A 115 28.52 -1.69 15.97
C PRO A 115 27.11 -1.89 16.58
N VAL A 116 26.07 -1.74 15.76
CA VAL A 116 24.69 -2.04 16.12
C VAL A 116 24.25 -3.32 15.43
N ILE A 117 23.71 -4.26 16.22
CA ILE A 117 23.23 -5.55 15.74
C ILE A 117 21.73 -5.67 16.05
N GLN A 118 20.92 -5.84 15.01
CA GLN A 118 19.47 -5.97 15.10
C GLN A 118 19.03 -7.19 14.28
N GLY A 119 18.29 -8.11 14.89
CA GLY A 119 17.86 -9.35 14.24
C GLY A 119 16.68 -10.01 14.95
N ARG A 120 15.99 -10.92 14.25
CA ARG A 120 14.84 -11.69 14.79
C ARG A 120 15.28 -12.93 15.56
N ASP A 121 16.19 -13.72 14.98
CA ASP A 121 16.72 -14.95 15.56
C ASP A 121 18.25 -15.01 15.36
N PHE A 122 18.99 -15.44 16.37
CA PHE A 122 20.43 -15.70 16.26
C PHE A 122 20.74 -17.14 16.68
N HIS A 123 21.56 -17.84 15.90
CA HIS A 123 21.96 -19.22 16.18
C HIS A 123 23.46 -19.41 16.00
N GLY A 124 24.07 -20.19 16.91
CA GLY A 124 25.51 -20.40 16.98
C GLY A 124 26.22 -19.39 17.91
N PRO A 125 27.51 -19.59 18.21
CA PRO A 125 28.25 -18.67 19.06
C PRO A 125 28.45 -17.32 18.34
N ILE A 126 28.00 -16.24 19.00
CA ILE A 126 28.20 -14.87 18.54
C ILE A 126 29.36 -14.28 19.35
N ASN A 127 30.40 -13.82 18.69
CA ASN A 127 31.57 -13.24 19.34
C ASN A 127 31.86 -11.86 18.74
N PHE A 128 32.05 -10.85 19.60
CA PHE A 128 32.21 -9.45 19.21
C PHE A 128 33.62 -8.91 19.47
N GLY A 129 34.58 -9.81 19.75
CA GLY A 129 35.94 -9.46 20.17
C GLY A 129 36.11 -9.51 21.67
#